data_AF-A0A6G3CFH8-F1
#
_entry.id   AF-A0A6G3CFH8-F1
#
_cell.length_a   1.000
_cell.length_b   1.000
_cell.length_c   1.000
_cell.angle_alpha   90.00
_cell.angle_beta   90.00
_cell.angle_gamma   90.00
#
_symmetry.space_group_name_H-M   'P 1'
#
loop_
_entity.id
_entity.type
_entity.pdbx_description
1 polymer ?
#
loop_
_entity_poly.entity_id
_entity_poly.type
_entity_poly.pdbx_seq_one_letter_code
_entity_poly.pdbx_strand_id
1 'polypeptide(L)' 'RVQSKLPQLPSGWHHEMALRPAGGQSFSGDFVVAARTNGGRTLEVVLTDVSGKGMDAGSRALLLSGAFG' A
#
# COMPACT_ATOMS: atom_id res chain seq x y z
N ARG A 1 2.26 12.32 -1.13
CA ARG A 1 3.20 11.43 -0.40
C ARG A 1 2.83 10.00 -0.81
N VAL A 2 3.78 9.23 -1.34
CA VAL A 2 3.50 8.00 -2.11
C VAL A 2 2.78 6.98 -1.21
N GLN A 3 1.47 6.77 -1.42
CA GLN A 3 0.84 5.49 -1.06
C GLN A 3 1.72 4.43 -1.68
N SER A 4 2.22 3.46 -0.88
CA SER A 4 2.97 2.27 -1.33
C SER A 4 4.52 2.30 -1.32
N LYS A 5 5.17 3.20 -0.58
CA LYS A 5 6.62 3.09 -0.36
C LYS A 5 6.93 2.05 0.72
N LEU A 6 7.54 0.92 0.33
CA LEU A 6 8.04 -0.07 1.29
C LEU A 6 9.20 0.51 2.14
N PRO A 7 9.29 0.15 3.44
CA PRO A 7 10.39 0.57 4.29
C PRO A 7 11.70 -0.09 3.87
N GLN A 8 12.83 0.54 4.19
CA GLN A 8 14.15 -0.06 3.98
C GLN A 8 14.26 -1.37 4.77
N LEU A 9 14.53 -2.46 4.06
CA LEU A 9 14.70 -3.79 4.66
C LEU A 9 16.16 -4.03 5.03
N PRO A 10 16.43 -4.91 6.02
CA PRO A 10 17.79 -5.32 6.36
C PRO A 10 18.53 -5.93 5.17
N SER A 11 19.86 -5.95 5.24
CA SER A 11 20.69 -6.65 4.24
C SER A 11 20.27 -8.11 4.09
N GLY A 12 20.31 -8.61 2.85
CA GLY A 12 19.87 -9.97 2.50
C GLY A 12 18.39 -10.09 2.17
N TRP A 13 17.57 -9.05 2.38
CA TRP A 13 16.17 -9.03 1.98
C TRP A 13 15.98 -8.32 0.64
N HIS A 14 15.34 -8.99 -0.30
CA HIS A 14 14.88 -8.41 -1.57
C HIS A 14 13.41 -8.02 -1.46
N HIS A 15 13.03 -6.88 -2.04
CA HIS A 15 11.63 -6.49 -2.13
C HIS A 15 11.35 -5.71 -3.42
N GLU A 16 10.18 -5.97 -3.98
CA GLU A 16 9.62 -5.24 -5.12
C GLU A 16 8.14 -5.00 -4.87
N MET A 17 7.60 -3.94 -5.48
CA MET A 17 6.19 -3.63 -5.37
C MET A 17 5.67 -3.03 -6.66
N ALA A 18 4.51 -3.51 -7.11
CA ALA A 18 3.79 -2.97 -8.25
C ALA A 18 2.30 -2.92 -7.94
N LEU A 19 1.70 -1.73 -8.07
CA LEU A 19 0.26 -1.53 -8.07
C LEU A 19 -0.15 -1.09 -9.48
N ARG A 20 -1.10 -1.80 -10.09
CA ARG A 20 -1.55 -1.55 -11.46
C ARG A 20 -3.06 -1.39 -11.50
N PRO A 21 -3.57 -0.14 -11.50
CA PRO A 21 -5.00 0.11 -11.62
C PRO A 21 -5.57 -0.42 -12.95
N ALA A 22 -6.80 -0.93 -12.91
CA ALA A 22 -7.51 -1.33 -14.12
C ALA A 22 -7.90 -0.10 -14.98
N GLY A 23 -7.85 -0.24 -16.31
CA GLY A 23 -8.40 0.76 -17.23
C GLY A 23 -7.65 2.09 -17.32
N GLY A 24 -6.37 2.16 -16.90
CA GLY A 24 -5.52 3.34 -17.03
C GLY A 24 -5.87 4.50 -16.08
N GLN A 25 -6.68 4.23 -15.05
CA GLN A 25 -7.09 5.24 -14.08
C GLN A 25 -5.97 5.54 -13.08
N SER A 26 -5.87 6.80 -12.64
CA SER A 26 -4.83 7.23 -11.70
C SER A 26 -4.99 6.69 -10.28
N PHE A 27 -6.12 6.02 -9.97
CA PHE A 27 -6.43 5.49 -8.64
C PHE A 27 -7.00 4.07 -8.72
N SER A 28 -6.55 3.20 -7.82
CA SER A 28 -7.08 1.85 -7.60
C SER A 28 -7.78 1.76 -6.24
N GLY A 29 -8.68 0.79 -6.09
CA GLY A 29 -9.17 0.36 -4.78
C GLY A 29 -8.10 -0.36 -3.96
N ASP A 30 -7.00 -0.76 -4.59
CA ASP A 30 -5.92 -1.50 -3.94
C ASP A 30 -4.86 -0.57 -3.35
N PHE A 31 -4.37 -0.92 -2.17
CA PHE A 31 -3.19 -0.28 -1.60
C PHE A 31 -2.38 -1.22 -0.72
N VAL A 32 -1.11 -0.87 -0.53
CA VAL A 32 -0.18 -1.53 0.38
C VAL A 32 0.32 -0.53 1.40
N VAL A 33 0.26 -0.91 2.68
CA VAL A 33 0.97 -0.22 3.77
C VAL A 33 1.99 -1.19 4.35
N ALA A 34 3.21 -0.71 4.53
CA ALA A 34 4.27 -1.49 5.14
C ALA A 34 5.07 -0.62 6.11
N ALA A 35 5.35 -1.19 7.28
CA ALA A 35 6.12 -0.54 8.31
C ALA A 35 7.06 -1.54 8.99
N ARG A 36 8.13 -1.00 9.57
CA ARG A 36 9.04 -1.77 10.42
C ARG A 36 8.80 -1.39 11.87
N THR A 37 8.31 -2.33 12.67
CA THR A 37 7.96 -2.14 14.08
C THR A 37 8.96 -2.88 14.99
N ASN A 38 8.82 -2.74 16.31
CA ASN A 38 9.68 -3.40 17.30
C ASN A 38 11.19 -3.14 17.08
N GLY A 39 11.60 -1.86 17.06
CA GLY A 39 12.98 -1.47 16.73
C GLY A 39 13.41 -1.87 15.31
N GLY A 40 12.42 -2.07 14.44
CA GLY A 40 12.56 -2.54 13.07
C GLY A 40 12.87 -4.03 12.92
N ARG A 41 12.53 -4.86 13.91
CA ARG A 41 12.72 -6.32 13.86
C ARG A 41 11.56 -7.04 13.20
N THR A 42 10.40 -6.41 13.19
CA THR A 42 9.21 -6.94 12.54
C THR A 42 8.92 -6.11 11.30
N LEU A 43 8.67 -6.79 10.18
CA LEU A 43 8.06 -6.18 9.01
C LEU A 43 6.56 -6.48 9.06
N GLU A 44 5.74 -5.45 9.15
CA GLU A 44 4.28 -5.56 9.09
C GLU A 44 3.82 -5.03 7.74
N VAL A 45 2.99 -5.82 7.05
CA VAL A 45 2.49 -5.49 5.71
C VAL A 45 0.99 -5.76 5.67
N VAL A 46 0.24 -4.79 5.14
CA VAL A 46 -1.18 -4.91 4.87
C VAL A 46 -1.40 -4.71 3.38
N LEU A 47 -1.99 -5.71 2.73
CA LEU A 47 -2.51 -5.63 1.36
C LEU A 47 -4.03 -5.55 1.45
N THR A 48 -4.60 -4.48 0.88
CA THR A 48 -6.05 -4.26 0.91
C THR A 48 -6.59 -4.13 -0.51
N ASP A 49 -7.71 -4.80 -0.77
CA ASP A 49 -8.58 -4.63 -1.95
C ASP A 49 -9.90 -4.02 -1.49
N VAL A 50 -10.11 -2.74 -1.81
CA VAL A 50 -11.35 -2.06 -1.48
C VAL A 50 -12.39 -2.31 -2.57
N SER A 51 -13.49 -2.93 -2.17
CA SER A 51 -14.58 -3.28 -3.07
C SER A 51 -15.15 -2.08 -3.84
N GLY A 52 -15.42 -2.31 -5.12
CA GLY A 52 -15.88 -1.30 -6.09
C GLY A 52 -14.89 -1.12 -7.23
N LYS A 53 -15.09 -0.08 -8.03
CA LYS A 53 -14.20 0.26 -9.15
C LYS A 53 -14.14 1.75 -9.38
N GLY A 54 -13.05 2.20 -10.00
CA GLY A 54 -12.84 3.59 -10.38
C GLY A 54 -12.74 4.54 -9.18
N MET A 55 -13.10 5.80 -9.41
CA MET A 55 -12.83 6.92 -8.49
C MET A 55 -13.37 6.70 -7.07
N ASP A 56 -14.59 6.16 -6.92
CA ASP A 56 -15.21 5.95 -5.60
C ASP A 56 -14.45 4.93 -4.74
N ALA A 57 -14.01 3.82 -5.35
CA ALA A 57 -13.18 2.83 -4.67
C ALA A 57 -11.80 3.42 -4.33
N GLY A 58 -11.23 4.22 -5.24
CA GLY A 58 -9.98 4.92 -5.03
C GLY A 58 -10.02 5.93 -3.87
N SER A 59 -11.10 6.71 -3.74
CA SER A 59 -11.27 7.64 -2.62
C SER A 59 -11.37 6.91 -1.28
N ARG A 60 -12.12 5.80 -1.22
CA ARG A 60 -12.20 4.95 -0.01
C ARG A 60 -10.86 4.32 0.34
N ALA A 61 -10.13 3.81 -0.66
CA ALA A 61 -8.80 3.26 -0.49
C ALA A 61 -7.81 4.31 0.03
N LEU A 62 -7.89 5.55 -0.47
CA LEU A 62 -7.05 6.65 0.01
C LEU A 62 -7.34 6.99 1.47
N LEU A 63 -8.62 7.17 1.84
CA LEU A 63 -9.03 7.44 3.21
C LEU A 63 -8.59 6.33 4.16
N LEU A 64 -8.84 5.07 3.78
CA LEU A 64 -8.44 3.91 4.59
C LEU A 64 -6.92 3.83 4.74
N SER A 65 -6.16 4.05 3.67
CA SER A 65 -4.69 4.05 3.73
C SER A 65 -4.14 5.15 4.64
N GLY A 66 -4.82 6.30 4.73
CA GLY A 66 -4.46 7.39 5.64
C GLY A 66 -4.73 7.06 7.11
N ALA A 67 -5.71 6.20 7.41
CA ALA A 67 -5.95 5.73 8.76
C ALA A 67 -4.92 4.69 9.24
N PHE A 68 -4.26 4.00 8.31
CA PHE A 68 -3.17 3.05 8.59
C PHE A 68 -1.77 3.70 8.69
N GLY A 69 -1.64 4.99 8.39
CA GLY A 69 -0.36 5.70 8.24
C GLY A 69 -0.02 6.70 9.33
#